data_AF-A0A0J8SSD7-F1
#
_entry.id   AF-A0A0J8SSD7-F1
#
_cell.length_a   1.000
_cell.length_b   1.000
_cell.length_c   1.000
_cell.angle_alpha   90.00
_cell.angle_beta   90.00
_cell.angle_gamma   90.00
#
_symmetry.space_group_name_H-M   'P 1'
#
loop_
_entity.id
_entity.type
_entity.pdbx_description
1 polymer ?
#
loop_
_entity_poly.entity_id
_entity_poly.type
_entity_poly.pdbx_seq_one_letter_code
_entity_poly.pdbx_strand_id
1 'polypeptide(L)'
;MSNFLTEHLIHRDDDFMVIHKPAGLLTVPGKTEDLQDCLINRLVELEPKTLLIHRLDRDTSGILVFALSREGQKSISRQFQERQTDKTYQAIVAGTLDGEGTVDVPVIYDPSRPPLHIAEPNHNKPALTHWQAVEHFEIQGQPVTRVKLTPITGRSHQLRVHMQYLGHPIIGDTLYATVQQQKLMPRLCLHAEQLSFIHPKNAEKVEFHCPAPF
;
A
#
# COMPACT_ATOMS: atom_id res chain seq x y z
N MET A 1 -18.04 16.36 15.39
CA MET A 1 -17.84 16.49 13.93
C MET A 1 -16.45 15.97 13.63
N SER A 2 -16.35 15.00 12.72
CA SER A 2 -15.15 14.17 12.48
C SER A 2 -13.90 15.03 12.22
N ASN A 3 -12.92 14.96 13.12
CA ASN A 3 -11.60 15.61 12.97
C ASN A 3 -10.68 14.79 12.04
N PHE A 4 -11.23 13.80 11.33
CA PHE A 4 -10.49 12.81 10.56
C PHE A 4 -9.61 13.44 9.48
N LEU A 5 -10.12 14.41 8.71
CA LEU A 5 -9.30 15.06 7.69
C LEU A 5 -8.11 15.77 8.34
N THR A 6 -8.33 16.57 9.39
CA THR A 6 -7.26 17.26 10.12
C THR A 6 -6.21 16.31 10.70
N GLU A 7 -6.63 15.16 11.23
CA GLU A 7 -5.75 14.17 11.86
C GLU A 7 -4.88 13.40 10.87
N HIS A 8 -5.35 13.25 9.64
CA HIS A 8 -4.70 12.41 8.62
C HIS A 8 -4.13 13.19 7.43
N LEU A 9 -4.34 14.51 7.35
CA LEU A 9 -3.86 15.32 6.25
C LEU A 9 -2.33 15.50 6.30
N ILE A 10 -1.64 15.09 5.24
CA ILE A 10 -0.21 15.34 5.05
C ILE A 10 0.00 16.62 4.22
N HIS A 11 -0.78 16.78 3.15
CA HIS A 11 -0.65 17.90 2.23
C HIS A 11 -1.98 18.19 1.53
N ARG A 12 -2.18 19.44 1.12
CA ARG A 12 -3.32 19.87 0.32
C ARG A 12 -2.99 21.11 -0.50
N ASP A 13 -3.46 21.11 -1.74
CA ASP A 13 -3.58 22.28 -2.61
C ASP A 13 -4.91 22.28 -3.37
N ASP A 14 -5.00 23.00 -4.50
CA ASP A 14 -6.20 23.09 -5.33
C ASP A 14 -6.46 21.83 -6.17
N ASP A 15 -5.43 21.02 -6.44
CA ASP A 15 -5.44 19.91 -7.38
C ASP A 15 -5.47 18.54 -6.71
N PHE A 16 -4.85 18.39 -5.54
CA PHE A 16 -4.80 17.13 -4.80
C PHE A 16 -4.65 17.31 -3.29
N MET A 17 -4.87 16.22 -2.58
CA MET A 17 -4.52 16.07 -1.18
C MET A 17 -3.84 14.73 -0.92
N VAL A 18 -2.96 14.72 0.07
CA VAL A 18 -2.21 13.54 0.50
C VAL A 18 -2.65 13.21 1.92
N ILE A 19 -3.04 11.95 2.11
CA ILE A 19 -3.62 11.44 3.35
C ILE A 19 -2.75 10.32 3.89
N HIS A 20 -2.48 10.35 5.19
CA HIS A 20 -1.96 9.20 5.92
C HIS A 20 -3.14 8.25 6.22
N LYS A 21 -3.33 7.21 5.39
CA LYS A 21 -4.37 6.21 5.62
C LYS A 21 -4.00 5.33 6.82
N PRO A 22 -4.85 5.22 7.86
CA PRO A 22 -4.65 4.25 8.93
C PRO A 22 -4.87 2.80 8.44
N ALA A 23 -4.26 1.82 9.10
CA ALA A 23 -4.60 0.43 8.85
C ALA A 23 -5.98 0.07 9.39
N GLY A 24 -6.60 -0.95 8.79
CA GLY A 24 -7.94 -1.40 9.13
C GLY A 24 -9.06 -0.69 8.38
N LEU A 25 -8.76 0.44 7.71
CA LEU A 25 -9.73 1.21 6.92
C LEU A 25 -9.60 0.88 5.43
N LEU A 26 -10.70 0.51 4.77
CA LEU A 26 -10.72 0.32 3.32
C LEU A 26 -10.47 1.66 2.60
N THR A 27 -9.80 1.63 1.45
CA THR A 27 -9.66 2.85 0.63
C THR A 27 -10.99 3.24 -0.04
N VAL A 28 -11.68 2.23 -0.59
CA VAL A 28 -12.95 2.37 -1.33
C VAL A 28 -13.99 1.43 -0.73
N PRO A 29 -15.30 1.65 -0.97
CA PRO A 29 -16.34 0.80 -0.41
C PRO A 29 -16.16 -0.67 -0.79
N GLY A 30 -16.40 -1.56 0.16
CA GLY A 30 -16.48 -2.99 -0.07
C GLY A 30 -17.75 -3.39 -0.80
N LYS A 31 -17.90 -4.69 -1.06
CA LYS A 31 -19.07 -5.23 -1.77
C LYS A 31 -20.33 -5.31 -0.90
N THR A 32 -20.17 -5.47 0.41
CA THR A 32 -21.26 -5.68 1.37
C THR A 32 -21.54 -4.41 2.16
N GLU A 33 -22.75 -4.32 2.74
CA GLU A 33 -23.24 -3.13 3.44
C GLU A 33 -22.39 -2.79 4.69
N ASP A 34 -21.86 -3.81 5.38
CA ASP A 34 -20.97 -3.66 6.52
C ASP A 34 -19.57 -3.11 6.16
N LEU A 35 -19.23 -3.08 4.87
CA LEU A 35 -17.94 -2.61 4.35
C LEU A 35 -18.04 -1.26 3.62
N GLN A 36 -19.11 -0.50 3.83
CA GLN A 36 -19.28 0.83 3.21
C GLN A 36 -18.46 1.93 3.92
N ASP A 37 -18.12 1.74 5.19
CA ASP A 37 -17.22 2.65 5.90
C ASP A 37 -15.79 2.50 5.34
N CYS A 38 -15.33 3.56 4.67
CA CYS A 38 -14.06 3.58 3.97
C CYS A 38 -13.51 5.02 3.86
N LEU A 39 -12.23 5.12 3.54
CA LEU A 39 -11.50 6.37 3.48
C LEU A 39 -12.15 7.38 2.52
N ILE A 40 -12.44 6.98 1.29
CA ILE A 40 -13.00 7.92 0.30
C ILE A 40 -14.37 8.46 0.72
N ASN A 41 -15.25 7.63 1.32
CA ASN A 41 -16.56 8.10 1.77
C ASN A 41 -16.42 9.11 2.91
N ARG A 42 -15.58 8.82 3.91
CA ARG A 42 -15.28 9.76 5.00
C ARG A 42 -14.69 11.07 4.49
N LEU A 43 -13.84 11.01 3.46
CA LEU A 43 -13.25 12.20 2.85
C LEU A 43 -14.27 12.99 2.03
N VAL A 44 -15.14 12.35 1.25
CA VAL A 44 -16.18 13.02 0.45
C VAL A 44 -17.18 13.77 1.33
N GLU A 45 -17.49 13.27 2.53
CA GLU A 45 -18.34 13.98 3.50
C GLU A 45 -17.72 15.31 3.96
N LEU A 46 -16.39 15.37 4.07
CA LEU A 46 -15.64 16.55 4.54
C LEU A 46 -15.16 17.44 3.39
N GLU A 47 -14.89 16.82 2.24
CA GLU A 47 -14.36 17.41 1.01
C GLU A 47 -15.05 16.78 -0.22
N PRO A 48 -16.20 17.32 -0.65
CA PRO A 48 -17.02 16.73 -1.72
C PRO A 48 -16.32 16.60 -3.08
N LYS A 49 -15.22 17.34 -3.31
CA LYS A 49 -14.45 17.26 -4.55
C LYS A 49 -13.44 16.10 -4.58
N THR A 50 -13.35 15.29 -3.51
CA THR A 50 -12.41 14.18 -3.43
C THR A 50 -12.61 13.16 -4.55
N LEU A 51 -11.56 12.91 -5.33
CA LEU A 51 -11.56 11.97 -6.45
C LEU A 51 -10.48 10.90 -6.28
N LEU A 52 -10.84 9.63 -6.50
CA LEU A 52 -9.93 8.49 -6.41
C LEU A 52 -8.87 8.52 -7.51
N ILE A 53 -7.61 8.27 -7.14
CA ILE A 53 -6.47 8.06 -8.06
C ILE A 53 -5.99 6.61 -7.97
N HIS A 54 -5.64 6.16 -6.75
CA HIS A 54 -5.12 4.82 -6.50
C HIS A 54 -5.59 4.32 -5.12
N ARG A 55 -5.17 3.11 -4.73
CA ARG A 55 -5.65 2.46 -3.51
C ARG A 55 -4.55 1.74 -2.76
N LEU A 56 -4.72 1.71 -1.44
CA LEU A 56 -4.03 0.78 -0.54
C LEU A 56 -5.00 -0.32 -0.08
N ASP A 57 -4.44 -1.47 0.29
CA ASP A 57 -5.20 -2.55 0.95
C ASP A 57 -5.75 -2.05 2.30
N ARG A 58 -6.80 -2.73 2.81
CA ARG A 58 -7.45 -2.36 4.07
C ARG A 58 -6.46 -2.20 5.22
N ASP A 59 -5.61 -3.20 5.40
CA ASP A 59 -4.73 -3.28 6.57
C ASP A 59 -3.34 -2.66 6.30
N THR A 60 -3.07 -2.22 5.07
CA THR A 60 -1.88 -1.39 4.75
C THR A 60 -2.13 0.03 5.23
N SER A 61 -1.16 0.65 5.89
CA SER A 61 -1.20 2.08 6.23
C SER A 61 -0.27 2.89 5.33
N GLY A 62 -0.31 4.21 5.45
CA GLY A 62 0.68 5.10 4.82
C GLY A 62 0.07 6.05 3.81
N ILE A 63 0.94 6.59 2.97
CA ILE A 63 0.63 7.68 2.05
C ILE A 63 -0.33 7.23 0.94
N LEU A 64 -1.40 7.99 0.78
CA LEU A 64 -2.35 7.86 -0.32
C LEU A 64 -2.71 9.25 -0.86
N VAL A 65 -2.80 9.39 -2.19
CA VAL A 65 -3.15 10.66 -2.84
C VAL A 65 -4.55 10.58 -3.44
N PHE A 66 -5.32 11.65 -3.26
CA PHE A 66 -6.61 11.89 -3.90
C PHE A 66 -6.55 13.20 -4.68
N ALA A 67 -7.26 13.27 -5.79
CA ALA A 67 -7.42 14.53 -6.51
C ALA A 67 -8.54 15.37 -5.91
N LEU A 68 -8.41 16.69 -6.06
CA LEU A 68 -9.41 17.71 -5.72
C LEU A 68 -9.92 18.45 -6.97
N SER A 69 -9.31 18.18 -8.13
CA SER A 69 -9.75 18.67 -9.44
C SER A 69 -9.79 17.51 -10.45
N ARG A 70 -10.63 17.63 -11.50
CA ARG A 70 -10.67 16.63 -12.59
C ARG A 70 -9.36 16.57 -13.37
N GLU A 71 -8.68 17.70 -13.49
CA GLU A 71 -7.37 17.80 -14.13
C GLU A 71 -6.30 17.09 -13.32
N GLY A 72 -6.24 17.34 -12.00
CA GLY A 72 -5.39 16.62 -11.06
C GLY A 72 -5.64 15.12 -11.11
N GLN A 73 -6.91 14.69 -11.12
CA GLN A 73 -7.26 13.27 -11.22
C GLN A 73 -6.72 12.66 -12.51
N LYS A 74 -6.98 13.29 -13.66
CA LYS A 74 -6.53 12.79 -14.97
C LYS A 74 -5.01 12.72 -15.05
N SER A 75 -4.32 13.77 -14.64
CA SER A 75 -2.86 13.87 -14.71
C SER A 75 -2.17 12.85 -13.80
N ILE A 76 -2.51 12.84 -12.50
CA ILE A 76 -1.83 11.97 -11.54
C ILE A 76 -2.20 10.49 -11.80
N SER A 77 -3.46 10.18 -12.13
CA SER A 77 -3.84 8.79 -12.49
C SER A 77 -3.06 8.26 -13.69
N ARG A 78 -2.82 9.12 -14.70
CA ARG A 78 -1.99 8.77 -15.85
C ARG A 78 -0.56 8.44 -15.43
N GLN A 79 0.04 9.21 -14.53
CA GLN A 79 1.40 8.93 -14.03
C GLN A 79 1.49 7.58 -13.31
N PHE A 80 0.46 7.20 -12.53
CA PHE A 80 0.39 5.85 -11.94
C PHE A 80 0.27 4.75 -13.00
N GLN A 81 -0.54 4.96 -14.04
CA GLN A 81 -0.72 4.00 -15.14
C GLN A 81 0.56 3.84 -15.98
N GLU A 82 1.25 4.94 -16.25
CA GLU A 82 2.51 5.00 -17.00
C GLU A 82 3.74 4.69 -16.13
N ARG A 83 3.55 4.37 -14.84
CA ARG A 83 4.61 4.01 -13.87
C ARG A 83 5.67 5.11 -13.69
N GLN A 84 5.24 6.36 -13.74
CA GLN A 84 6.07 7.55 -13.53
C GLN A 84 6.13 7.99 -12.06
N THR A 85 5.49 7.23 -11.16
CA THR A 85 5.50 7.50 -9.72
C THR A 85 6.50 6.60 -9.01
N ASP A 86 7.27 7.19 -8.09
CA ASP A 86 8.12 6.41 -7.19
C ASP A 86 7.33 6.10 -5.92
N LYS A 87 7.27 4.81 -5.57
CA LYS A 87 6.59 4.33 -4.36
C LYS A 87 7.58 3.51 -3.55
N THR A 88 7.77 3.86 -2.30
CA THR A 88 8.55 3.06 -1.34
C THR A 88 7.65 2.64 -0.19
N TYR A 89 7.75 1.37 0.17
CA TYR A 89 7.07 0.78 1.31
C TYR A 89 8.10 0.22 2.29
N GLN A 90 7.77 0.27 3.57
CA GLN A 90 8.45 -0.51 4.61
C GLN A 90 7.59 -1.69 4.98
N ALA A 91 8.23 -2.84 5.13
CA ALA A 91 7.61 -4.04 5.67
C ALA A 91 8.50 -4.70 6.73
N ILE A 92 7.88 -5.45 7.65
CA ILE A 92 8.60 -6.43 8.47
C ILE A 92 8.17 -7.82 8.00
N VAL A 93 9.12 -8.64 7.56
CA VAL A 93 8.89 -9.99 7.06
C VAL A 93 9.41 -11.05 8.03
N ALA A 94 8.80 -12.23 8.00
CA ALA A 94 9.24 -13.34 8.81
C ALA A 94 10.57 -13.92 8.33
N GLY A 95 11.43 -14.32 9.28
CA GLY A 95 12.73 -14.92 9.01
C GLY A 95 13.81 -13.89 8.68
N THR A 96 14.99 -14.41 8.37
CA THR A 96 16.16 -13.64 7.93
C THR A 96 16.19 -13.62 6.41
N LEU A 97 15.91 -12.46 5.82
CA LEU A 97 16.04 -12.21 4.38
C LEU A 97 17.26 -11.33 4.17
N ASP A 98 18.22 -11.76 3.33
CA ASP A 98 19.49 -11.08 3.16
C ASP A 98 19.62 -10.43 1.78
N GLY A 99 20.30 -9.27 1.74
CA GLY A 99 20.65 -8.58 0.51
C GLY A 99 19.49 -7.83 -0.14
N GLU A 100 19.44 -7.87 -1.47
CA GLU A 100 18.43 -7.18 -2.28
C GLU A 100 18.09 -8.01 -3.51
N GLY A 101 16.95 -7.74 -4.13
CA GLY A 101 16.51 -8.50 -5.28
C GLY A 101 15.23 -8.01 -5.91
N THR A 102 14.69 -8.86 -6.78
CA THR A 102 13.48 -8.57 -7.55
C THR A 102 12.58 -9.79 -7.57
N VAL A 103 11.28 -9.56 -7.36
CA VAL A 103 10.23 -10.55 -7.58
C VAL A 103 9.42 -10.12 -8.79
N ASP A 104 9.52 -10.88 -9.87
CA ASP A 104 8.78 -10.69 -11.11
C ASP A 104 7.92 -11.92 -11.39
N VAL A 105 6.80 -12.01 -10.68
CA VAL A 105 5.81 -13.07 -10.86
C VAL A 105 4.41 -12.46 -10.84
N PRO A 106 3.55 -12.74 -11.84
CA PRO A 106 2.18 -12.24 -11.86
C PRO A 106 1.39 -12.58 -10.58
N VAL A 107 0.49 -11.67 -10.19
CA VAL A 107 -0.40 -11.86 -9.04
C VAL A 107 -1.85 -11.81 -9.51
N ILE A 108 -2.61 -12.86 -9.21
CA ILE A 108 -4.01 -13.02 -9.61
C ILE A 108 -4.91 -13.24 -8.40
N TYR A 109 -6.18 -12.87 -8.53
CA TYR A 109 -7.20 -13.18 -7.53
C TYR A 109 -7.47 -14.69 -7.49
N ASP A 110 -7.56 -15.26 -6.28
CA ASP A 110 -7.94 -16.65 -6.07
C ASP A 110 -9.45 -16.75 -5.76
N PRO A 111 -10.28 -17.15 -6.74
CA PRO A 111 -11.73 -17.24 -6.55
C PRO A 111 -12.14 -18.36 -5.59
N SER A 112 -11.28 -19.35 -5.33
CA SER A 112 -11.58 -20.47 -4.44
C SER A 112 -11.43 -20.10 -2.96
N ARG A 113 -10.63 -19.06 -2.66
CA ARG A 113 -10.36 -18.59 -1.29
C ARG A 113 -10.43 -17.07 -1.17
N PRO A 114 -11.60 -16.44 -1.36
CA PRO A 114 -11.73 -14.99 -1.21
C PRO A 114 -11.29 -14.52 0.20
N PRO A 115 -10.59 -13.37 0.34
CA PRO A 115 -10.16 -12.42 -0.69
C PRO A 115 -8.71 -12.64 -1.17
N LEU A 116 -8.17 -13.87 -1.07
CA LEU A 116 -6.77 -14.16 -1.38
C LEU A 116 -6.42 -13.90 -2.84
N HIS A 117 -5.12 -13.68 -3.03
CA HIS A 117 -4.45 -13.59 -4.32
C HIS A 117 -3.24 -14.52 -4.28
N ILE A 118 -2.83 -15.04 -5.43
CA ILE A 118 -1.73 -16.00 -5.54
C ILE A 118 -0.76 -15.59 -6.65
N ALA A 119 0.48 -16.05 -6.54
CA ALA A 119 1.45 -15.94 -7.62
C ALA A 119 1.11 -16.97 -8.72
N GLU A 120 0.98 -16.53 -9.96
CA GLU A 120 0.67 -17.39 -11.12
C GLU A 120 1.67 -17.12 -12.25
N PRO A 121 2.76 -17.91 -12.35
CA PRO A 121 3.82 -17.68 -13.33
C PRO A 121 3.35 -17.64 -14.79
N ASN A 122 2.25 -18.32 -15.12
CA ASN A 122 1.76 -18.41 -16.50
C ASN A 122 0.79 -17.28 -16.88
N HIS A 123 0.46 -16.37 -15.97
CA HIS A 123 -0.49 -15.30 -16.25
C HIS A 123 0.17 -14.15 -17.03
N ASN A 124 -0.58 -13.53 -17.95
CA ASN A 124 -0.02 -12.52 -18.86
C ASN A 124 0.09 -11.10 -18.27
N LYS A 125 -0.48 -10.84 -17.10
CA LYS A 125 -0.40 -9.53 -16.44
C LYS A 125 0.80 -9.50 -15.50
N PRO A 126 1.89 -8.79 -15.82
CA PRO A 126 3.09 -8.79 -15.00
C PRO A 126 2.82 -8.14 -13.64
N ALA A 127 3.60 -8.57 -12.65
CA ALA A 127 3.71 -7.92 -11.37
C ALA A 127 5.18 -7.95 -10.91
N LEU A 128 5.75 -6.76 -10.68
CA LEU A 128 7.17 -6.54 -10.44
C LEU A 128 7.38 -5.70 -9.17
N THR A 129 8.20 -6.23 -8.26
CA THR A 129 8.60 -5.59 -7.00
C THR A 129 10.10 -5.71 -6.82
N HIS A 130 10.79 -4.60 -6.57
CA HIS A 130 12.15 -4.64 -6.03
C HIS A 130 12.10 -4.64 -4.51
N TRP A 131 13.06 -5.31 -3.88
CA TRP A 131 13.16 -5.38 -2.42
C TRP A 131 14.61 -5.26 -1.97
N GLN A 132 14.80 -4.73 -0.77
CA GLN A 132 16.10 -4.61 -0.11
C GLN A 132 15.92 -4.86 1.39
N ALA A 133 16.67 -5.81 1.94
CA ALA A 133 16.77 -6.01 3.38
C ALA A 133 17.50 -4.81 4.01
N VAL A 134 16.90 -4.23 5.05
CA VAL A 134 17.38 -3.02 5.71
C VAL A 134 17.96 -3.34 7.08
N GLU A 135 17.28 -4.20 7.84
CA GLU A 135 17.64 -4.49 9.23
C GLU A 135 17.15 -5.89 9.62
N HIS A 136 17.98 -6.64 10.33
CA HIS A 136 17.63 -7.94 10.93
C HIS A 136 17.47 -7.78 12.44
N PHE A 137 16.41 -8.35 12.99
CA PHE A 137 16.12 -8.30 14.42
C PHE A 137 15.18 -9.44 14.83
N GLU A 138 14.80 -9.48 16.10
CA GLU A 138 13.87 -10.48 16.63
C GLU A 138 12.63 -9.83 17.24
N ILE A 139 11.48 -10.47 17.05
CA ILE A 139 10.23 -10.15 17.76
C ILE A 139 9.79 -11.42 18.47
N GLN A 140 9.60 -11.35 19.80
CA GLN A 140 9.21 -12.51 20.61
C GLN A 140 10.14 -13.74 20.40
N GLY A 141 11.44 -13.51 20.20
CA GLY A 141 12.44 -14.55 19.93
C GLY A 141 12.29 -15.23 18.57
N GLN A 142 11.58 -14.63 17.61
CA GLN A 142 11.51 -15.09 16.23
C GLN A 142 12.27 -14.11 15.33
N PRO A 143 13.13 -14.60 14.42
CA PRO A 143 13.86 -13.74 13.50
C PRO A 143 12.91 -13.08 12.51
N VAL A 144 13.14 -11.79 12.27
CA VAL A 144 12.39 -10.97 11.31
C VAL A 144 13.36 -10.02 10.60
N THR A 145 12.92 -9.51 9.45
CA THR A 145 13.71 -8.57 8.65
C THR A 145 12.85 -7.36 8.28
N ARG A 146 13.37 -6.14 8.48
CA ARG A 146 12.82 -4.93 7.88
C ARG A 146 13.24 -4.88 6.43
N VAL A 147 12.27 -4.70 5.54
CA VAL A 147 12.47 -4.71 4.10
C VAL A 147 11.89 -3.45 3.49
N LYS A 148 12.70 -2.77 2.69
CA LYS A 148 12.26 -1.72 1.78
C LYS A 148 11.72 -2.37 0.51
N LEU A 149 10.51 -2.00 0.11
CA LEU A 149 9.84 -2.54 -1.08
C LEU A 149 9.49 -1.42 -2.07
N THR A 150 9.82 -1.63 -3.33
CA THR A 150 9.55 -0.69 -4.43
C THR A 150 8.69 -1.37 -5.49
N PRO A 151 7.34 -1.29 -5.40
CA PRO A 151 6.44 -1.88 -6.38
C PRO A 151 6.42 -1.07 -7.69
N ILE A 152 6.92 -1.67 -8.78
CA ILE A 152 6.88 -1.06 -10.11
C ILE A 152 5.45 -1.13 -10.67
N THR A 153 4.80 -2.28 -10.55
CA THR A 153 3.36 -2.45 -10.82
C THR A 153 2.53 -2.29 -9.54
N GLY A 154 1.21 -2.17 -9.67
CA GLY A 154 0.29 -2.06 -8.53
C GLY A 154 -0.85 -3.08 -8.58
N ARG A 155 -0.55 -4.38 -8.50
CA ARG A 155 -1.59 -5.42 -8.39
C ARG A 155 -2.11 -5.48 -6.94
N SER A 156 -3.38 -5.88 -6.78
CA SER A 156 -3.97 -6.14 -5.48
C SER A 156 -3.11 -7.13 -4.69
N HIS A 157 -2.81 -6.82 -3.44
CA HIS A 157 -1.98 -7.63 -2.54
C HIS A 157 -0.57 -7.94 -3.06
N GLN A 158 -0.06 -7.25 -4.09
CA GLN A 158 1.19 -7.62 -4.79
C GLN A 158 2.36 -7.83 -3.83
N LEU A 159 2.65 -6.85 -2.98
CA LEU A 159 3.78 -6.91 -2.05
C LEU A 159 3.65 -8.08 -1.07
N ARG A 160 2.44 -8.33 -0.59
CA ARG A 160 2.14 -9.41 0.38
C ARG A 160 2.34 -10.78 -0.25
N VAL A 161 1.82 -10.98 -1.47
CA VAL A 161 1.98 -12.21 -2.24
C VAL A 161 3.43 -12.42 -2.66
N HIS A 162 4.13 -11.38 -3.09
CA HIS A 162 5.55 -11.48 -3.48
C HIS A 162 6.45 -11.84 -2.30
N MET A 163 6.23 -11.24 -1.14
CA MET A 163 6.98 -11.58 0.08
C MET A 163 6.66 -13.02 0.55
N GLN A 164 5.40 -13.45 0.47
CA GLN A 164 5.04 -14.85 0.70
C GLN A 164 5.70 -15.79 -0.32
N TYR A 165 5.75 -15.41 -1.59
CA TYR A 165 6.37 -16.20 -2.67
C TYR A 165 7.87 -16.41 -2.45
N LEU A 166 8.56 -15.43 -1.86
CA LEU A 166 9.96 -15.57 -1.43
C LEU A 166 10.14 -16.46 -0.17
N GLY A 167 9.06 -16.92 0.46
CA GLY A 167 9.11 -17.64 1.74
C GLY A 167 9.18 -16.75 2.97
N HIS A 168 9.09 -15.43 2.80
CA HIS A 168 9.19 -14.42 3.85
C HIS A 168 7.90 -13.59 3.95
N PRO A 169 6.75 -14.17 4.34
CA PRO A 169 5.50 -13.42 4.44
C PRO A 169 5.63 -12.26 5.43
N ILE A 170 4.89 -11.18 5.18
CA ILE A 170 4.83 -10.00 6.06
C ILE A 170 4.17 -10.41 7.38
N ILE A 171 4.78 -10.04 8.52
CA ILE A 171 4.24 -10.40 9.84
C ILE A 171 2.96 -9.60 10.16
N GLY A 172 2.09 -10.20 10.98
CA GLY A 172 0.75 -9.66 11.25
C GLY A 172 -0.21 -9.69 10.06
N ASP A 173 0.19 -10.29 8.92
CA ASP A 173 -0.68 -10.48 7.77
C ASP A 173 -1.66 -11.64 7.99
N THR A 174 -2.93 -11.29 8.21
CA THR A 174 -4.02 -12.24 8.48
C THR A 174 -4.37 -13.16 7.31
N LEU A 175 -3.88 -12.87 6.11
CA LEU A 175 -4.18 -13.63 4.90
C LEU A 175 -3.05 -14.57 4.48
N TYR A 176 -1.80 -14.12 4.60
CA TYR A 176 -0.65 -14.78 3.96
C TYR A 176 0.37 -15.36 4.95
N ALA A 177 0.40 -14.86 6.18
CA ALA A 177 1.33 -15.34 7.20
C ALA A 177 0.75 -16.53 7.96
N THR A 178 1.61 -17.37 8.54
CA THR A 178 1.18 -18.44 9.43
C THR A 178 0.58 -17.88 10.73
N VAL A 179 -0.19 -18.69 11.47
CA VAL A 179 -0.79 -18.27 12.76
C VAL A 179 0.27 -17.75 13.75
N GLN A 180 1.48 -18.31 13.75
CA GLN A 180 2.57 -17.85 14.61
C GLN A 180 3.09 -16.48 14.16
N GLN A 181 3.34 -16.30 12.86
CA GLN A 181 3.81 -15.03 12.28
C GLN A 181 2.77 -13.91 12.40
N GLN A 182 1.48 -14.25 12.34
CA GLN A 182 0.38 -13.31 12.58
C GLN A 182 0.40 -12.76 14.00
N LYS A 183 0.74 -13.58 15.00
CA LYS A 183 0.75 -13.18 16.43
C LYS A 183 1.95 -12.31 16.82
N LEU A 184 2.96 -12.18 15.95
CA LEU A 184 4.13 -11.35 16.23
C LEU A 184 3.77 -9.87 16.32
N MET A 185 2.77 -9.43 15.54
CA MET A 185 2.34 -8.04 15.48
C MET A 185 0.81 -7.93 15.38
N PRO A 186 0.18 -6.91 16.00
CA PRO A 186 -1.28 -6.81 16.06
C PRO A 186 -1.94 -6.43 14.72
N ARG A 187 -1.14 -6.12 13.69
CA ARG A 187 -1.60 -5.68 12.38
C ARG A 187 -0.58 -6.03 11.31
N LEU A 188 -1.00 -5.97 10.06
CA LEU A 188 -0.12 -6.03 8.89
C LEU A 188 1.00 -4.97 9.00
N CYS A 189 2.24 -5.44 9.06
CA CYS A 189 3.44 -4.61 9.06
C CYS A 189 3.86 -4.26 7.63
N LEU A 190 2.98 -3.54 6.94
CA LEU A 190 3.22 -2.96 5.62
C LEU A 190 2.74 -1.49 5.63
N HIS A 191 3.65 -0.58 5.26
CA HIS A 191 3.40 0.85 5.29
C HIS A 191 3.91 1.53 4.01
N ALA A 192 3.06 2.30 3.33
CA ALA A 192 3.44 3.15 2.21
C ALA A 192 4.17 4.40 2.73
N GLU A 193 5.50 4.32 2.83
CA GLU A 193 6.34 5.31 3.51
C GLU A 193 6.64 6.53 2.65
N GLN A 194 6.84 6.34 1.34
CA GLN A 194 7.19 7.42 0.44
C GLN A 194 6.41 7.33 -0.87
N LEU A 195 5.95 8.48 -1.35
CA LEU A 195 5.32 8.63 -2.66
C LEU A 195 5.86 9.90 -3.32
N SER A 196 6.29 9.79 -4.58
CA SER A 196 6.58 10.95 -5.41
C SER A 196 5.89 10.87 -6.77
N PHE A 197 5.54 12.03 -7.31
CA PHE A 197 4.92 12.20 -8.61
C PHE A 197 5.13 13.65 -9.11
N ILE A 198 4.78 13.91 -10.35
CA ILE A 198 4.84 15.25 -10.95
C ILE A 198 3.54 15.99 -10.65
N HIS A 199 3.65 17.17 -10.04
CA HIS A 199 2.51 18.01 -9.72
C HIS A 199 1.77 18.42 -11.01
N PRO A 200 0.42 18.31 -11.06
CA PRO A 200 -0.35 18.43 -12.30
C PRO A 200 -0.27 19.81 -12.97
N LYS A 201 -0.15 20.89 -12.20
CA LYS A 201 -0.16 22.27 -12.70
C LYS A 201 1.21 22.86 -13.06
N ASN A 202 2.22 22.72 -12.20
CA ASN A 202 3.53 23.36 -12.37
C ASN A 202 4.62 22.41 -12.90
N ALA A 203 4.30 21.12 -13.09
CA ALA A 203 5.22 20.08 -13.55
C ALA A 203 6.47 19.86 -12.66
N GLU A 204 6.45 20.31 -11.42
CA GLU A 204 7.51 20.03 -10.45
C GLU A 204 7.35 18.65 -9.82
N LYS A 205 8.45 17.96 -9.50
CA LYS A 205 8.40 16.73 -8.73
C LYS A 205 8.05 17.05 -7.28
N VAL A 206 6.97 16.47 -6.77
CA VAL A 206 6.59 16.52 -5.36
C VAL A 206 6.86 15.17 -4.71
N GLU A 207 7.24 15.21 -3.44
CA GLU A 207 7.60 14.02 -2.67
C GLU A 207 7.05 14.13 -1.25
N PHE A 208 6.46 13.04 -0.78
CA PHE A 208 5.88 12.92 0.54
C PHE A 208 6.50 11.75 1.27
N HIS A 209 6.75 11.93 2.56
CA HIS A 209 7.34 10.91 3.43
C HIS A 209 6.56 10.83 4.75
N CYS A 210 6.26 9.59 5.17
CA CYS A 210 5.56 9.28 6.41
C CYS A 210 6.23 8.03 7.01
N PRO A 211 7.01 8.17 8.10
CA PRO A 211 7.75 7.05 8.68
C PRO A 211 6.82 5.90 9.08
N ALA A 212 7.27 4.66 8.84
CA ALA A 212 6.53 3.49 9.30
C ALA A 212 6.38 3.48 10.84
N PRO A 213 5.19 3.12 11.38
CA PRO A 213 4.92 3.16 12.82
C PRO A 213 5.39 1.89 13.57
N PHE A 214 6.27 1.10 12.97
CA PHE A 214 6.78 -0.18 13.48
C PHE A 214 8.25 -0.34 13.11
#